data_AF-A0A6A4VRZ2-F1
#
_entry.id   AF-A0A6A4VRZ2-F1
#
_cell.length_a   1.000
_cell.length_b   1.000
_cell.length_c   1.000
_cell.angle_alpha   90.00
_cell.angle_beta   90.00
_cell.angle_gamma   90.00
#
_symmetry.space_group_name_H-M   'P 1'
#
loop_
_entity.id
_entity.type
_entity.pdbx_description
1 polymer ?
#
loop_
_entity_poly.entity_id
_entity_poly.type
_entity_poly.pdbx_seq_one_letter_code
_entity_poly.pdbx_strand_id
1 'polypeptide(L)'
;MTAFFPSLRRLVTANFSQILVPLQQQMTVVLPETAAQHGTNFQPFPDDQVCIAGFEDELEVMPSLVKPKKITIRGTDGRKYTMMAKPKDDLRKDSRLMEFNRLWVPNLSGMRQVLLTQYRRRGNVMTNAELKQVCPRLEDSLETKRKVLVEQLLPRHPPLLSQWLVDTFAEPQAWYTARLNYARTTAVMSMIGYILGLGDRHGENILAGRLLW
;
A
#
# COMPACT_ATOMS: atom_id res chain seq x y z
N MET A 1 4.10 -10.78 -14.54
CA MET A 1 3.51 -11.64 -15.60
C MET A 1 2.11 -11.10 -15.84
N THR A 2 1.88 -10.49 -17.01
CA THR A 2 0.57 -9.96 -17.40
C THR A 2 -0.32 -11.14 -17.78
N ALA A 3 -1.48 -11.25 -17.15
CA ALA A 3 -2.46 -12.29 -17.45
C ALA A 3 -3.68 -11.63 -18.09
N PHE A 4 -4.04 -12.06 -19.29
CA PHE A 4 -5.26 -11.61 -19.97
C PHE A 4 -6.44 -12.43 -19.50
N PHE A 5 -7.51 -11.77 -19.01
CA PHE A 5 -8.77 -12.43 -18.63
C PHE A 5 -9.94 -11.88 -19.46
N PRO A 6 -10.19 -12.44 -20.65
CA PRO A 6 -11.32 -12.04 -21.50
C PRO A 6 -12.69 -12.21 -20.81
N SER A 7 -12.77 -13.08 -19.80
CA SER A 7 -13.99 -13.41 -19.06
C SER A 7 -14.55 -12.24 -18.25
N LEU A 8 -13.70 -11.35 -17.72
CA LEU A 8 -14.14 -10.19 -16.94
C LEU A 8 -14.80 -9.13 -17.81
N ARG A 9 -14.24 -8.89 -19.00
CA ARG A 9 -14.84 -8.01 -20.01
C ARG A 9 -16.17 -8.57 -20.54
N ARG A 10 -16.30 -9.91 -20.65
CA ARG A 10 -17.56 -10.57 -21.02
C ARG A 10 -18.67 -10.46 -19.96
N LEU A 11 -18.32 -10.20 -18.69
CA LEU A 11 -19.32 -9.99 -17.63
C LEU A 11 -19.99 -8.62 -17.71
N VAL A 12 -19.39 -7.67 -18.45
CA VAL A 12 -19.92 -6.32 -18.64
C VAL A 12 -20.49 -6.19 -20.05
N THR A 13 -21.79 -6.37 -20.19
CA THR A 13 -22.52 -6.06 -21.42
C THR A 13 -22.84 -4.56 -21.49
N ALA A 14 -23.29 -4.05 -22.64
CA ALA A 14 -23.64 -2.63 -22.82
C ALA A 14 -24.71 -2.11 -21.82
N ASN A 15 -25.48 -3.02 -21.21
CA ASN A 15 -26.47 -2.74 -20.16
C ASN A 15 -26.02 -3.28 -18.78
N PHE A 16 -24.71 -3.29 -18.50
CA PHE A 16 -24.23 -3.67 -17.19
C PHE A 16 -24.87 -2.79 -16.12
N SER A 17 -25.35 -3.43 -15.05
CA SER A 17 -26.10 -2.80 -13.95
C SER A 17 -25.40 -1.58 -13.37
N GLN A 18 -26.17 -0.64 -12.80
CA GLN A 18 -25.72 0.54 -12.03
C GLN A 18 -25.04 0.12 -10.70
N ILE A 19 -24.08 -0.79 -10.77
CA ILE A 19 -23.25 -1.18 -9.64
C ILE A 19 -22.26 -0.05 -9.43
N LEU A 20 -22.32 0.57 -8.25
CA LEU A 20 -21.34 1.57 -7.85
C LEU A 20 -19.94 0.94 -7.85
N VAL A 21 -18.95 1.71 -8.30
CA VAL A 21 -17.56 1.35 -8.00
C VAL A 21 -17.45 1.29 -6.47
N PRO A 22 -16.82 0.26 -5.87
CA PRO A 22 -16.73 0.14 -4.42
C PRO A 22 -15.70 1.14 -3.85
N LEU A 23 -15.95 2.43 -4.03
CA LEU A 23 -15.18 3.52 -3.47
C LEU A 23 -15.69 3.82 -2.07
N GLN A 24 -14.75 4.00 -1.13
CA GLN A 24 -15.12 4.38 0.23
C GLN A 24 -15.88 5.72 0.29
N GLN A 25 -15.62 6.65 -0.63
CA GLN A 25 -16.37 7.92 -0.76
C GLN A 25 -17.86 7.72 -1.08
N GLN A 26 -18.21 6.63 -1.77
CA GLN A 26 -19.60 6.29 -2.09
C GLN A 26 -20.29 5.51 -0.96
N MET A 27 -19.50 4.95 -0.03
CA MET A 27 -19.97 4.17 1.13
C MET A 27 -19.90 4.94 2.46
N THR A 28 -19.33 6.16 2.46
CA THR A 28 -19.20 6.98 3.66
C THR A 28 -20.39 7.93 3.75
N VAL A 29 -21.28 7.69 4.71
CA VAL A 29 -22.35 8.62 5.06
C VAL A 29 -21.71 9.85 5.69
N VAL A 30 -21.89 11.02 5.07
CA VAL A 30 -21.60 12.29 5.74
C VAL A 30 -22.70 12.49 6.76
N LEU A 31 -22.38 12.71 8.04
CA LEU A 31 -23.38 13.03 9.07
C LEU A 31 -23.60 14.55 9.08
N PRO A 32 -24.84 15.02 9.32
CA PRO A 32 -25.12 16.45 9.38
C PRO A 32 -24.45 17.04 10.62
N GLU A 33 -23.72 18.15 10.46
CA GLU A 33 -23.00 18.82 11.55
C GLU A 33 -23.94 19.46 12.59
N THR A 34 -25.21 19.67 12.23
CA THR A 34 -26.22 20.28 13.10
C THR A 34 -27.57 19.57 12.98
N ALA A 35 -28.23 19.37 14.12
CA ALA A 35 -29.59 18.81 14.19
C ALA A 35 -30.62 19.63 13.37
N ALA A 36 -30.33 20.90 13.05
CA ALA A 36 -31.15 21.78 12.24
C ALA A 36 -31.24 21.40 10.75
N GLN A 37 -30.42 20.46 10.26
CA GLN A 37 -30.50 19.94 8.88
C GLN A 37 -31.51 18.79 8.69
N HIS A 38 -32.36 18.51 9.69
CA HIS A 38 -33.49 17.56 9.59
C HIS A 38 -34.64 18.05 8.67
N GLY A 39 -34.37 18.98 7.74
CA GLY A 39 -35.32 19.51 6.77
C GLY A 39 -35.01 18.98 5.37
N THR A 40 -35.68 17.89 4.99
CA THR A 40 -36.02 17.38 3.63
C THR A 40 -34.99 17.33 2.50
N ASN A 41 -33.79 17.91 2.61
CA ASN A 41 -32.77 17.97 1.55
C ASN A 41 -31.38 17.57 2.06
N PHE A 42 -31.32 16.82 3.16
CA PHE A 42 -30.07 16.23 3.62
C PHE A 42 -29.70 15.08 2.71
N GLN A 43 -28.57 15.21 2.03
CA GLN A 43 -28.07 14.19 1.13
C GLN A 43 -26.90 13.43 1.78
N PRO A 44 -27.15 12.22 2.32
CA PRO A 44 -26.15 11.46 3.08
C PRO A 44 -24.99 10.95 2.22
N PHE A 45 -25.16 10.90 0.90
CA PHE A 45 -24.18 10.39 -0.06
C PHE A 45 -23.90 11.42 -1.16
N PRO A 46 -22.67 11.46 -1.72
CA PRO A 46 -22.35 12.37 -2.83
C PRO A 46 -23.27 12.15 -4.05
N ASP A 47 -23.65 13.23 -4.74
CA ASP A 47 -24.39 13.19 -6.02
C ASP A 47 -23.63 12.49 -7.15
N ASP A 48 -22.29 12.61 -7.14
CA ASP A 48 -21.41 12.11 -8.19
C ASP A 48 -21.10 10.61 -8.01
N GLN A 49 -22.15 9.81 -8.02
CA GLN A 49 -22.06 8.36 -7.89
C GLN A 49 -21.44 7.75 -9.15
N VAL A 50 -20.19 7.29 -9.01
CA VAL A 50 -19.48 6.59 -10.07
C VAL A 50 -19.90 5.12 -10.13
N CYS A 51 -20.47 4.70 -11.25
CA CYS A 51 -20.80 3.30 -11.52
C CYS A 51 -19.68 2.60 -12.30
N ILE A 52 -19.64 1.27 -12.24
CA ILE A 52 -18.73 0.46 -13.05
C ILE A 52 -19.19 0.54 -14.53
N ALA A 53 -18.41 1.22 -15.36
CA ALA A 53 -18.62 1.25 -16.81
C ALA A 53 -17.93 0.07 -17.53
N GLY A 54 -16.89 -0.52 -16.91
CA GLY A 54 -16.25 -1.73 -17.43
C GLY A 54 -14.98 -2.12 -16.68
N PHE A 55 -14.34 -3.20 -17.14
CA PHE A 55 -13.03 -3.65 -16.65
C PHE A 55 -12.01 -3.55 -17.77
N GLU A 56 -10.76 -3.24 -17.42
CA GLU A 56 -9.64 -3.36 -18.35
C GLU A 56 -9.27 -4.84 -18.54
N ASP A 57 -8.83 -5.20 -19.75
CA ASP A 57 -8.47 -6.58 -20.11
C ASP A 57 -7.15 -7.05 -19.47
N GLU A 58 -6.33 -6.09 -19.03
CA GLU A 58 -5.01 -6.33 -18.45
C GLU A 58 -5.06 -6.46 -16.93
N LEU A 59 -4.64 -7.63 -16.43
CA LEU A 59 -4.47 -7.90 -15.01
C LEU A 59 -2.99 -8.09 -14.68
N GLU A 60 -2.53 -7.36 -13.67
CA GLU A 60 -1.15 -7.45 -13.20
C GLU A 60 -1.09 -8.35 -11.95
N VAL A 61 -0.36 -9.47 -12.05
CA VAL A 61 -0.11 -10.35 -10.90
C VAL A 61 1.16 -9.87 -10.19
N MET A 62 1.01 -9.47 -8.93
CA MET A 62 2.10 -8.93 -8.14
C MET A 62 3.05 -10.04 -7.66
N PRO A 63 4.37 -9.81 -7.62
CA PRO A 63 5.36 -10.78 -7.13
C PRO A 63 5.34 -10.82 -5.60
N SER A 64 4.37 -11.55 -5.03
CA SER A 64 4.24 -11.82 -3.58
C SER A 64 3.81 -13.27 -3.36
N LEU A 65 3.93 -13.78 -2.12
CA LEU A 65 3.55 -15.16 -1.76
C LEU A 65 2.08 -15.47 -2.06
N VAL A 66 1.20 -14.49 -1.84
CA VAL A 66 -0.25 -14.62 -2.07
C VAL A 66 -0.60 -14.32 -3.54
N LYS A 67 0.38 -13.89 -4.35
CA LYS A 67 0.22 -13.49 -5.77
C LYS A 67 -1.06 -12.66 -6.01
N PRO A 68 -1.25 -11.54 -5.28
CA PRO A 68 -2.47 -10.77 -5.38
C PRO A 68 -2.62 -10.17 -6.78
N LYS A 69 -3.87 -10.06 -7.22
CA LYS A 69 -4.25 -9.65 -8.58
C LYS A 69 -4.67 -8.20 -8.58
N LYS A 70 -3.96 -7.35 -9.31
CA LYS A 70 -4.32 -5.94 -9.52
C LYS A 70 -5.28 -5.84 -10.70
N ILE A 71 -6.52 -5.45 -10.41
CA ILE A 71 -7.64 -5.31 -11.35
C ILE A 71 -7.89 -3.82 -11.55
N THR A 72 -8.10 -3.39 -12.80
CA THR A 72 -8.46 -1.99 -13.10
C THR A 72 -9.90 -1.92 -13.59
N ILE A 73 -10.70 -1.13 -12.87
CA ILE A 73 -12.10 -0.83 -13.16
C ILE A 73 -12.17 0.53 -13.84
N ARG A 74 -13.03 0.67 -14.85
CA ARG A 74 -13.37 1.94 -15.49
C ARG A 74 -14.68 2.45 -14.92
N GLY A 75 -14.68 3.65 -14.36
CA GLY A 75 -15.87 4.33 -13.87
C GLY A 75 -16.69 4.99 -14.99
N THR A 76 -17.95 5.30 -14.71
CA THR A 76 -18.81 6.13 -15.57
C THR A 76 -18.29 7.55 -15.74
N ASP A 77 -17.46 8.01 -14.82
CA ASP A 77 -16.74 9.29 -14.88
C ASP A 77 -15.52 9.27 -15.82
N GLY A 78 -15.25 8.13 -16.46
CA GLY A 78 -14.10 7.92 -17.33
C GLY A 78 -12.77 7.71 -16.60
N ARG A 79 -12.75 7.74 -15.26
CA ARG A 79 -11.54 7.48 -14.47
C ARG A 79 -11.31 5.99 -14.31
N LYS A 80 -10.03 5.63 -14.11
CA LYS A 80 -9.59 4.26 -13.86
C LYS A 80 -9.33 4.06 -12.37
N TYR A 81 -9.98 3.06 -11.80
CA TYR A 81 -9.90 2.67 -10.41
C TYR A 81 -9.18 1.34 -10.28
N THR A 82 -8.02 1.34 -9.65
CA THR A 82 -7.25 0.11 -9.43
C THR A 82 -7.61 -0.51 -8.09
N MET A 83 -7.94 -1.80 -8.10
CA MET A 83 -8.24 -2.61 -6.92
C MET A 83 -7.32 -3.82 -6.84
N MET A 84 -7.03 -4.27 -5.63
CA MET A 84 -6.22 -5.47 -5.38
C MET A 84 -7.11 -6.60 -4.85
N ALA A 85 -7.21 -7.67 -5.61
CA ALA A 85 -7.89 -8.89 -5.21
C ALA A 85 -6.88 -9.89 -4.63
N LYS A 86 -6.99 -10.17 -3.33
CA LYS A 86 -6.23 -11.22 -2.65
C LYS A 86 -7.05 -12.51 -2.62
N PRO A 87 -6.63 -13.59 -3.32
CA PRO A 87 -7.39 -14.84 -3.33
C PRO A 87 -7.31 -15.55 -1.96
N LYS A 88 -8.47 -15.92 -1.40
CA LYS A 88 -8.61 -16.71 -0.16
C LYS A 88 -8.00 -16.08 1.11
N ASP A 89 -7.85 -14.76 1.14
CA ASP A 89 -7.36 -14.02 2.31
C ASP A 89 -8.55 -13.50 3.14
N ASP A 90 -8.51 -13.64 4.46
CA ASP A 90 -9.57 -13.12 5.34
C ASP A 90 -9.35 -11.63 5.59
N LEU A 91 -9.92 -10.82 4.70
CA LEU A 91 -9.80 -9.37 4.74
C LEU A 91 -10.59 -8.72 5.89
N ARG A 92 -11.22 -9.46 6.83
CA ARG A 92 -12.00 -8.82 7.91
C ARG A 92 -11.14 -7.97 8.84
N LYS A 93 -9.90 -8.40 9.12
CA LYS A 93 -8.93 -7.60 9.88
C LYS A 93 -8.43 -6.39 9.07
N ASP A 94 -8.16 -6.61 7.79
CA ASP A 94 -7.76 -5.54 6.85
C ASP A 94 -8.90 -4.53 6.63
N SER A 95 -10.17 -4.95 6.59
CA SER A 95 -11.35 -4.12 6.39
C SER A 95 -11.59 -3.17 7.56
N ARG A 96 -11.42 -3.64 8.80
CA ARG A 96 -11.46 -2.80 10.00
C ARG A 96 -10.27 -1.83 10.07
N LEU A 97 -9.12 -2.22 9.53
CA LEU A 97 -7.95 -1.34 9.43
C LEU A 97 -8.08 -0.33 8.28
N MET A 98 -8.76 -0.70 7.19
CA MET A 98 -9.07 0.14 6.03
C MET A 98 -10.23 1.11 6.30
N GLU A 99 -11.14 0.81 7.24
CA GLU A 99 -12.03 1.80 7.86
C GLU A 99 -11.20 2.96 8.46
N PHE A 100 -9.99 2.66 8.95
CA PHE A 100 -9.07 3.63 9.56
C PHE A 100 -8.05 4.24 8.57
N ASN A 101 -7.62 3.50 7.54
CA ASN A 101 -6.61 3.93 6.56
C ASN A 101 -7.13 3.74 5.13
N ARG A 102 -7.73 4.81 4.62
CA ARG A 102 -8.41 4.91 3.33
C ARG A 102 -7.54 4.45 2.14
N LEU A 103 -8.04 3.44 1.44
CA LEU A 103 -7.75 3.04 0.04
C LEU A 103 -6.30 2.72 -0.38
N TRP A 104 -6.19 1.95 -1.46
CA TRP A 104 -4.96 1.77 -2.24
C TRP A 104 -4.51 3.12 -2.80
N VAL A 105 -3.36 3.61 -2.33
CA VAL A 105 -2.80 4.88 -2.81
C VAL A 105 -1.91 4.57 -4.02
N PRO A 106 -2.17 5.18 -5.19
CA PRO A 106 -1.30 5.04 -6.35
C PRO A 106 0.11 5.59 -6.04
N ASN A 107 1.14 5.12 -6.74
CA ASN A 107 2.54 5.56 -6.58
C ASN A 107 3.21 5.22 -5.24
N LEU A 108 2.71 4.20 -4.53
CA LEU A 108 3.40 3.62 -3.39
C LEU A 108 4.36 2.51 -3.83
N SER A 109 5.55 2.51 -3.24
CA SER A 109 6.55 1.44 -3.36
C SER A 109 6.81 0.85 -1.99
N GLY A 110 6.95 -0.48 -1.91
CA GLY A 110 7.41 -1.12 -0.67
C GLY A 110 8.79 -0.60 -0.28
N MET A 111 9.01 -0.35 1.02
CA MET A 111 10.27 0.15 1.56
C MET A 111 11.48 -0.69 1.11
N ARG A 112 11.30 -2.01 0.98
CA ARG A 112 12.31 -2.94 0.44
C ARG A 112 12.74 -2.54 -0.97
N GLN A 113 11.81 -2.25 -1.87
CA GLN A 113 12.13 -1.87 -3.25
C GLN A 113 12.84 -0.51 -3.30
N VAL A 114 12.37 0.44 -2.48
CA VAL A 114 13.01 1.76 -2.32
C VAL A 114 14.48 1.61 -1.89
N LEU A 115 14.73 0.86 -0.81
CA LEU A 115 16.08 0.66 -0.30
C LEU A 115 16.96 -0.13 -1.26
N LEU A 116 16.44 -1.21 -1.87
CA LEU A 116 17.18 -2.00 -2.86
C LEU A 116 17.59 -1.16 -4.08
N THR A 117 16.75 -0.22 -4.50
CA THR A 117 17.08 0.72 -5.58
C THR A 117 18.27 1.60 -5.19
N GLN A 118 18.31 2.09 -3.94
CA GLN A 118 19.44 2.89 -3.45
C GLN A 118 20.71 2.07 -3.26
N TYR A 119 20.61 0.84 -2.75
CA TYR A 119 21.74 -0.08 -2.65
C TYR A 119 22.33 -0.42 -4.02
N ARG A 120 21.47 -0.63 -5.05
CA ARG A 120 21.89 -0.83 -6.44
C ARG A 120 22.67 0.35 -6.99
N ARG A 121 22.19 1.58 -6.76
CA ARG A 121 22.89 2.80 -7.21
C ARG A 121 24.28 2.95 -6.61
N ARG A 122 24.49 2.46 -5.38
CA ARG A 122 25.79 2.51 -4.69
C ARG A 122 26.67 1.27 -4.93
N GLY A 123 26.22 0.28 -5.70
CA GLY A 123 26.93 -0.98 -5.90
C GLY A 123 26.94 -1.91 -4.67
N ASN A 124 26.20 -1.58 -3.60
CA ASN A 124 26.21 -2.32 -2.33
C ASN A 124 25.00 -3.26 -2.21
N VAL A 125 24.71 -4.04 -3.25
CA VAL A 125 23.57 -4.97 -3.26
C VAL A 125 24.02 -6.32 -2.74
N MET A 126 23.29 -6.83 -1.76
CA MET A 126 23.43 -8.22 -1.33
C MET A 126 22.40 -9.07 -2.07
N THR A 127 22.87 -10.14 -2.70
CA THR A 127 21.97 -11.11 -3.34
C THR A 127 21.27 -11.97 -2.29
N ASN A 128 20.12 -12.57 -2.65
CA ASN A 128 19.43 -13.48 -1.73
C ASN A 128 20.28 -14.72 -1.40
N ALA A 129 21.18 -15.14 -2.28
CA ALA A 129 22.07 -16.27 -2.04
C ALA A 129 23.12 -15.93 -0.97
N GLU A 130 23.79 -14.77 -1.10
CA GLU A 130 24.72 -14.26 -0.11
C GLU A 130 24.02 -14.04 1.24
N LEU A 131 22.81 -13.45 1.23
CA LEU A 131 22.04 -13.22 2.45
C LEU A 131 21.73 -14.54 3.18
N LYS A 132 21.35 -15.59 2.44
CA LYS A 132 21.10 -16.92 3.02
C LYS A 132 22.35 -17.59 3.59
N GLN A 133 23.54 -17.29 3.06
CA GLN A 133 24.81 -17.81 3.58
C GLN A 133 25.22 -17.12 4.89
N VAL A 134 24.96 -15.81 4.99
CA VAL A 134 25.31 -15.00 6.16
C VAL A 134 24.26 -15.09 7.26
N CYS A 135 22.98 -15.25 6.91
CA CYS A 135 21.91 -15.28 7.90
C CYS A 135 22.04 -16.48 8.86
N PRO A 136 22.00 -16.23 10.18
CA PRO A 136 21.99 -17.29 11.17
C PRO A 136 20.69 -18.11 11.07
N ARG A 137 20.75 -19.37 11.47
CA ARG A 137 19.60 -20.26 11.51
C ARG A 137 18.69 -19.90 12.68
N LEU A 138 17.45 -20.41 12.63
CA LEU A 138 16.47 -20.16 13.68
C LEU A 138 16.92 -20.74 15.02
N GLU A 139 17.66 -21.84 15.00
CA GLU A 139 18.15 -22.58 16.17
C GLU A 139 19.39 -21.92 16.82
N ASP A 140 20.04 -20.98 16.14
CA ASP A 140 21.25 -20.33 16.66
C ASP A 140 20.95 -19.44 17.88
N SER A 141 21.94 -19.33 18.78
CA SER A 141 21.85 -18.50 19.98
C SER A 141 21.66 -17.01 19.65
N LEU A 142 21.06 -16.27 20.59
CA LEU A 142 20.87 -14.81 20.45
C LEU A 142 22.20 -14.06 20.29
N GLU A 143 23.27 -14.55 20.93
CA GLU A 143 24.60 -13.96 20.84
C GLU A 143 25.19 -14.10 19.43
N THR A 144 25.08 -15.28 18.82
CA THR A 144 25.50 -15.51 17.43
C THR A 144 24.71 -14.62 16.47
N LYS A 145 23.39 -14.53 16.66
CA LYS A 145 22.52 -13.66 15.84
C LYS A 145 22.92 -12.19 15.96
N ARG A 146 23.19 -11.72 17.19
CA ARG A 146 23.66 -10.36 17.46
C ARG A 146 25.01 -10.10 16.82
N LYS A 147 25.94 -11.04 16.93
CA LYS A 147 27.29 -10.93 16.35
C LYS A 147 27.22 -10.74 14.84
N VAL A 148 26.48 -11.61 14.14
CA VAL A 148 26.28 -11.50 12.69
C VAL A 148 25.63 -10.17 12.32
N LEU A 149 24.60 -9.75 13.06
CA LEU A 149 23.93 -8.47 12.79
C LEU A 149 24.89 -7.29 12.89
N VAL A 150 25.61 -7.17 14.02
CA VAL A 150 26.44 -6.00 14.33
C VAL A 150 27.74 -5.99 13.53
N GLU A 151 28.40 -7.13 13.38
CA GLU A 151 29.73 -7.20 12.77
C GLU A 151 29.69 -7.39 11.24
N GLN A 152 28.63 -8.00 10.69
CA GLN A 152 28.58 -8.32 9.26
C GLN A 152 27.49 -7.55 8.50
N LEU A 153 26.25 -7.55 9.01
CA LEU A 153 25.12 -6.97 8.28
C LEU A 153 25.07 -5.44 8.36
N LEU A 154 25.21 -4.84 9.56
CA LEU A 154 25.15 -3.38 9.73
C LEU A 154 26.25 -2.63 8.95
N PRO A 155 27.53 -3.04 8.95
CA PRO A 155 28.57 -2.33 8.21
C PRO A 155 28.35 -2.36 6.69
N ARG A 156 27.75 -3.44 6.18
CA ARG A 156 27.44 -3.62 4.75
C ARG A 156 26.21 -2.82 4.30
N HIS A 157 25.32 -2.47 5.23
CA HIS A 157 24.02 -1.86 4.96
C HIS A 157 23.86 -0.51 5.68
N PRO A 158 24.51 0.57 5.20
CA PRO A 158 24.34 1.90 5.78
C PRO A 158 22.89 2.40 5.70
N PRO A 159 22.46 3.32 6.58
CA PRO A 159 21.12 3.89 6.53
C PRO A 159 20.93 4.74 5.26
N LEU A 160 20.05 4.30 4.34
CA LEU A 160 19.81 4.98 3.05
C LEU A 160 18.47 5.70 2.95
N LEU A 161 17.58 5.55 3.95
CA LEU A 161 16.24 6.15 3.89
C LEU A 161 16.28 7.68 3.88
N SER A 162 17.16 8.28 4.69
CA SER A 162 17.36 9.73 4.71
C SER A 162 17.85 10.25 3.37
N GLN A 163 18.78 9.55 2.73
CA GLN A 163 19.26 9.90 1.40
C GLN A 163 18.13 9.80 0.37
N TRP A 164 17.34 8.73 0.42
CA TRP A 164 16.21 8.58 -0.49
C TRP A 164 15.19 9.72 -0.36
N LEU A 165 14.92 10.21 0.86
CA LEU A 165 14.06 11.39 1.05
C LEU A 165 14.64 12.62 0.36
N VAL A 166 15.95 12.86 0.48
CA VAL A 166 16.61 13.99 -0.21
C VAL A 166 16.54 13.83 -1.73
N ASP A 167 16.81 12.63 -2.25
CA ASP A 167 16.77 12.36 -3.69
C ASP A 167 15.36 12.46 -4.28
N THR A 168 14.33 12.21 -3.46
CA THR A 168 12.92 12.23 -3.88
C THR A 168 12.30 13.62 -3.83
N PHE A 169 12.70 14.43 -2.84
CA PHE A 169 12.18 15.78 -2.62
C PHE A 169 13.30 16.81 -2.77
N ALA A 170 13.49 17.30 -4.00
CA ALA A 170 14.52 18.29 -4.31
C ALA A 170 14.29 19.63 -3.58
N GLU A 171 13.04 19.99 -3.31
CA GLU A 171 12.69 21.23 -2.61
C GLU A 171 12.80 21.05 -1.07
N PRO A 172 13.52 21.93 -0.35
CA PRO A 172 13.72 21.81 1.10
C PRO A 172 12.41 21.79 1.90
N GLN A 173 11.41 22.57 1.49
CA GLN A 173 10.11 22.63 2.16
C GLN A 173 9.32 21.32 1.99
N ALA A 174 9.33 20.77 0.77
CA ALA A 174 8.72 19.49 0.47
C ALA A 174 9.42 18.36 1.24
N TRP A 175 10.76 18.35 1.27
CA TRP A 175 11.54 17.40 2.06
C TRP A 175 11.23 17.46 3.55
N TYR A 176 11.17 18.67 4.12
CA TYR A 176 10.88 18.85 5.54
C TYR A 176 9.48 18.34 5.90
N THR A 177 8.49 18.67 5.07
CA THR A 177 7.11 18.20 5.20
C THR A 177 7.04 16.68 5.10
N ALA A 178 7.74 16.08 4.12
CA ALA A 178 7.78 14.64 3.94
C ALA A 178 8.43 13.89 5.10
N ARG A 179 9.51 14.44 5.65
CA ARG A 179 10.14 13.90 6.86
C ARG A 179 9.20 13.93 8.05
N LEU A 180 8.44 15.01 8.25
CA LEU A 180 7.45 15.13 9.32
C LEU A 180 6.28 14.16 9.13
N ASN A 181 5.76 14.05 7.91
CA ASN A 181 4.68 13.13 7.58
C ASN A 181 5.10 11.68 7.80
N TYR A 182 6.31 11.30 7.36
CA TYR A 182 6.89 9.99 7.62
C TYR A 182 6.93 9.67 9.12
N ALA A 183 7.49 10.57 9.94
CA ALA A 183 7.61 10.38 11.38
C ALA A 183 6.23 10.25 12.06
N ARG A 184 5.30 11.15 11.74
CA ARG A 184 3.95 11.19 12.32
C ARG A 184 3.14 9.94 11.94
N THR A 185 3.08 9.62 10.65
CA THR A 185 2.29 8.48 10.15
C THR A 185 2.85 7.15 10.65
N THR A 186 4.18 7.02 10.69
CA THR A 186 4.83 5.81 11.19
C THR A 186 4.64 5.66 12.70
N ALA A 187 4.73 6.75 13.48
CA ALA A 187 4.45 6.71 14.92
C ALA A 187 3.00 6.28 15.19
N VAL A 188 2.02 6.92 14.54
CA VAL A 188 0.60 6.58 14.67
C VAL A 188 0.35 5.12 14.31
N MET A 189 0.83 4.68 13.16
CA MET A 189 0.64 3.30 12.71
C MET A 189 1.42 2.28 13.55
N SER A 190 2.53 2.68 14.18
CA SER A 190 3.27 1.82 15.12
C SER A 190 2.53 1.65 16.44
N MET A 191 1.96 2.72 16.98
CA MET A 191 1.12 2.67 18.19
C MET A 191 -0.14 1.84 17.95
N ILE A 192 -0.86 2.09 16.85
CA ILE A 192 -2.05 1.31 16.47
C ILE A 192 -1.68 -0.17 16.26
N GLY A 193 -0.59 -0.43 15.55
CA GLY A 193 -0.11 -1.80 15.33
C GLY A 193 0.26 -2.52 16.61
N TYR A 194 0.85 -1.82 17.59
CA TYR A 194 1.15 -2.38 18.91
C TYR A 194 -0.13 -2.74 19.67
N ILE A 195 -1.10 -1.82 19.73
CA ILE A 195 -2.38 -2.04 20.44
C ILE A 195 -3.19 -3.17 19.80
N LEU A 196 -3.22 -3.25 18.47
CA LEU A 196 -3.98 -4.25 17.73
C LEU A 196 -3.23 -5.59 17.53
N GLY A 197 -1.95 -5.67 17.93
CA GLY A 197 -1.12 -6.87 17.75
C GLY A 197 -0.77 -7.19 16.30
N LEU A 198 -0.60 -6.17 15.44
CA LEU A 198 -0.19 -6.35 14.05
C LEU A 198 1.33 -6.63 13.96
N GLY A 199 1.69 -7.90 13.71
CA GLY A 199 3.08 -8.37 13.77
C GLY A 199 3.85 -8.45 12.44
N ASP A 200 3.18 -8.48 11.29
CA ASP A 200 3.83 -8.77 10.00
C ASP A 200 4.44 -7.52 9.33
N ARG A 201 5.54 -7.01 9.91
CA ARG A 201 6.14 -5.70 9.58
C ARG A 201 7.33 -5.76 8.62
N HIS A 202 7.31 -6.65 7.63
CA HIS A 202 8.40 -6.73 6.65
C HIS A 202 8.39 -5.56 5.65
N GLY A 203 9.53 -5.32 5.01
CA GLY A 203 9.75 -4.17 4.12
C GLY A 203 8.88 -4.11 2.84
N GLU A 204 8.00 -5.08 2.60
CA GLU A 204 7.01 -5.00 1.51
C GLU A 204 5.63 -4.54 2.02
N ASN A 205 5.36 -4.69 3.31
CA ASN A 205 4.12 -4.22 3.97
C ASN A 205 4.22 -2.78 4.45
N ILE A 206 5.43 -2.22 4.53
CA ILE A 206 5.62 -0.79 4.79
C ILE A 206 5.77 -0.09 3.44
N LEU A 207 4.77 0.71 3.10
CA LEU A 207 4.70 1.43 1.85
C LEU A 207 5.25 2.86 2.02
N ALA A 208 6.04 3.30 1.05
CA ALA A 208 6.64 4.61 0.94
C ALA A 208 6.28 5.21 -0.42
N GLY A 209 5.92 6.49 -0.47
CA GLY A 209 5.66 7.16 -1.74
C GLY A 209 5.48 8.65 -1.60
N ARG A 210 5.66 9.36 -2.72
CA ARG A 210 5.66 10.83 -2.80
C ARG A 210 4.33 11.48 -2.42
N LEU A 211 3.24 10.72 -2.44
CA LEU A 211 1.91 11.18 -2.03
C LEU A 211 1.62 10.92 -0.55
N LEU A 212 2.39 10.04 0.09
CA LEU A 212 2.16 9.66 1.49
C LEU A 212 3.06 10.45 2.44
N TRP A 213 4.28 10.74 2.00
CA TRP A 213 5.27 11.52 2.73
C TRP A 213 5.44 12.83 2.00
#